data_AF-A0A9E1W7K1-F1
#
_entry.id   AF-A0A9E1W7K1-F1
#
_cell.length_a   1.000
_cell.length_b   1.000
_cell.length_c   1.000
_cell.angle_alpha   90.00
_cell.angle_beta   90.00
_cell.angle_gamma   90.00
#
_symmetry.space_group_name_H-M   'P 1'
#
loop_
_entity.id
_entity.type
_entity.pdbx_description
1 polymer ?
#
loop_
_entity_poly.entity_id
_entity_poly.type
_entity_poly.pdbx_seq_one_letter_code
_entity_poly.pdbx_strand_id
1 'polypeptide(L)'
;MPQPLIGRRKVALLAKGVAGRARRGIRPPKLGFPYAAPPVPASVEILDDNSNIGANYDTEWARRPSARIARSAIVETILRPWISVIAKPDRQGYDQLRSLDPKQHALFVANHHSHLDTSLLLTSIPLPWRHKLVV
;
A
#
# COMPACT_ATOMS: atom_id res chain seq x y z
N MET A 1 16.41 47.01 -14.24
CA MET A 1 15.68 45.76 -13.98
C MET A 1 14.58 46.04 -12.96
N PRO A 2 13.28 45.95 -13.29
CA PRO A 2 12.23 46.14 -12.29
C PRO A 2 12.17 44.93 -11.35
N GLN A 3 12.17 45.17 -10.04
CA GLN A 3 12.04 44.13 -9.02
C GLN A 3 10.56 43.71 -8.89
N PRO A 4 10.24 42.42 -8.77
CA PRO A 4 8.88 41.99 -8.49
C PRO A 4 8.47 42.36 -7.06
N LEU A 5 7.36 43.09 -6.91
CA LEU A 5 6.80 43.63 -5.66
C LEU A 5 6.21 42.58 -4.69
N ILE A 6 6.49 41.29 -4.89
CA ILE A 6 5.94 40.22 -4.06
C ILE A 6 7.10 39.40 -3.50
N GLY A 7 7.42 39.65 -2.23
CA GLY A 7 8.43 38.90 -1.50
C GLY A 7 8.12 37.41 -1.50
N ARG A 8 9.13 36.57 -1.78
CA ARG A 8 9.05 35.10 -1.83
C ARG A 8 8.30 34.46 -0.64
N ARG A 9 8.37 35.10 0.54
CA ARG A 9 7.61 34.69 1.75
C ARG A 9 6.09 34.78 1.58
N LYS A 10 5.56 35.81 0.92
CA LYS A 10 4.11 35.97 0.70
C LYS A 10 3.58 34.92 -0.27
N VAL A 11 4.35 34.58 -1.31
CA VAL A 11 4.01 33.51 -2.27
C VAL A 11 3.91 32.16 -1.56
N ALA A 12 4.89 31.82 -0.70
CA ALA A 12 4.88 30.57 0.06
C ALA A 12 3.69 30.48 1.04
N LEU A 13 3.29 31.60 1.65
CA LEU A 13 2.18 31.66 2.60
C LEU A 13 0.83 31.49 1.89
N LEU A 14 0.65 32.12 0.73
CA LEU A 14 -0.51 31.94 -0.15
C LEU A 14 -0.61 30.49 -0.68
N ALA A 15 0.51 29.91 -1.12
CA ALA A 15 0.55 28.53 -1.61
C ALA A 15 0.16 27.52 -0.51
N LYS A 16 0.64 27.73 0.73
CA LYS A 16 0.23 26.91 1.89
C LYS A 16 -1.25 27.07 2.23
N GLY A 17 -1.82 28.27 2.11
CA GLY A 17 -3.24 28.53 2.36
C GLY A 17 -4.17 27.82 1.36
N VAL A 18 -3.79 27.78 0.07
CA VAL A 18 -4.53 27.07 -0.97
C VAL A 18 -4.46 25.55 -0.79
N ALA A 19 -3.26 25.02 -0.51
CA ALA A 19 -3.07 23.59 -0.27
C ALA A 19 -3.82 23.08 0.98
N GLY A 20 -3.95 23.91 2.02
CA GLY A 20 -4.70 23.59 3.23
C GLY A 20 -6.23 23.56 3.01
N ARG A 21 -6.76 24.38 2.11
CA ARG A 21 -8.20 24.45 1.80
C ARG A 21 -8.67 23.26 0.97
N ALA A 22 -7.84 22.75 0.06
CA ALA A 22 -8.17 21.59 -0.78
C ALA A 22 -8.38 20.28 0.02
N ARG A 23 -7.81 20.17 1.23
CA ARG A 23 -7.94 18.96 2.06
C ARG A 23 -9.19 18.94 2.95
N ARG A 24 -9.94 20.04 3.03
CA ARG A 24 -11.03 20.21 4.03
C ARG A 24 -12.41 19.75 3.54
N GLY A 25 -12.55 19.30 2.30
CA GLY A 25 -13.85 19.13 1.63
C GLY A 25 -14.38 17.71 1.48
N ILE A 26 -13.61 16.66 1.75
CA ILE A 26 -14.05 15.28 1.52
C ILE A 26 -14.22 14.59 2.87
N ARG A 27 -15.44 14.68 3.43
CA ARG A 27 -15.85 13.74 4.49
C ARG A 27 -16.20 12.42 3.79
N PRO A 28 -15.50 11.31 4.07
CA PRO A 28 -15.89 10.03 3.51
C PRO A 28 -17.31 9.67 3.96
N PRO A 29 -18.11 9.01 3.11
CA PRO A 29 -19.44 8.55 3.50
C PRO A 29 -19.31 7.62 4.71
N LYS A 30 -20.09 7.88 5.77
CA LYS A 30 -20.21 6.94 6.89
C LYS A 30 -21.04 5.75 6.41
N LEU A 31 -20.37 4.68 6.00
CA LEU A 31 -21.01 3.40 5.73
C LEU A 31 -21.64 2.89 7.05
N GLY A 32 -22.86 2.37 6.98
CA GLY A 32 -23.48 1.65 8.08
C GLY A 32 -23.09 0.17 8.06
N PHE A 33 -23.36 -0.54 9.15
CA PHE A 33 -23.33 -2.02 9.14
C PHE A 33 -24.21 -2.55 7.99
N PRO A 34 -23.78 -3.58 7.23
CA PRO A 34 -22.62 -4.46 7.42
C PRO A 34 -21.31 -3.96 6.78
N TYR A 35 -21.30 -2.78 6.15
CA TYR A 35 -20.14 -2.24 5.43
C TYR A 35 -19.21 -1.39 6.32
N ALA A 36 -19.56 -1.21 7.59
CA ALA A 36 -18.72 -0.62 8.64
C ALA A 36 -18.94 -1.35 9.96
N ALA A 37 -18.08 -1.06 10.95
CA ALA A 37 -18.23 -1.59 12.30
C ALA A 37 -19.62 -1.28 12.88
N PRO A 38 -20.26 -2.23 13.58
CA PRO A 38 -21.55 -2.00 14.21
C PRO A 38 -21.45 -0.88 15.26
N PRO A 39 -22.51 -0.09 15.46
CA PRO A 39 -22.53 0.90 16.54
C PRO A 39 -22.41 0.17 17.88
N VAL A 40 -21.55 0.68 18.76
CA VAL A 40 -21.43 0.19 20.13
C VAL A 40 -22.66 0.65 20.92
N PRO A 41 -23.32 -0.22 21.71
CA PRO A 41 -24.44 0.18 22.55
C PRO A 41 -24.05 1.29 23.53
N ALA A 42 -24.95 2.25 23.76
CA ALA A 42 -24.70 3.40 24.64
C ALA A 42 -24.41 3.02 26.11
N SER A 43 -24.76 1.80 26.52
CA SER A 43 -24.52 1.27 27.87
C SER A 43 -23.11 0.72 28.10
N VAL A 44 -22.26 0.69 27.07
CA VAL A 44 -20.91 0.10 27.15
C VAL A 44 -19.86 1.21 27.05
N GLU A 45 -19.06 1.35 28.10
CA GLU A 45 -17.86 2.20 28.08
C GLU A 45 -16.77 1.50 27.25
N ILE A 46 -16.27 2.19 26.21
CA ILE A 46 -15.21 1.67 25.36
C ILE A 46 -13.88 2.07 26.00
N LEU A 47 -13.05 1.07 26.32
CA LEU A 47 -11.66 1.38 26.67
C LEU A 47 -10.93 1.85 25.41
N ASP A 48 -10.16 2.94 25.53
CA ASP A 48 -9.25 3.36 24.48
C ASP A 48 -8.28 2.21 24.17
N ASP A 49 -8.30 1.73 22.93
CA ASP A 49 -7.35 0.71 22.46
C ASP A 49 -5.98 1.37 22.26
N ASN A 50 -5.24 1.46 23.35
CA ASN A 50 -3.85 1.90 23.40
C ASN A 50 -2.85 0.75 23.19
N SER A 51 -3.35 -0.44 22.82
CA SER A 51 -2.55 -1.64 22.74
C SER A 51 -1.82 -1.70 21.40
N ASN A 52 -0.48 -1.79 21.41
CA ASN A 52 0.34 -1.96 20.20
C ASN A 52 0.53 -3.45 19.89
N ILE A 53 -0.55 -4.23 20.00
CA ILE A 53 -0.53 -5.69 19.88
C ILE A 53 -1.67 -6.15 18.96
N GLY A 54 -1.61 -7.41 18.52
CA GLY A 54 -2.61 -7.98 17.61
C GLY A 54 -2.57 -7.31 16.24
N ALA A 55 -3.68 -6.68 15.82
CA ALA A 55 -3.76 -5.94 14.55
C ALA A 55 -3.48 -4.43 14.71
N ASN A 56 -3.35 -3.93 15.94
CA ASN A 56 -3.20 -2.50 16.23
C ASN A 56 -1.73 -2.06 16.34
N TYR A 57 -0.80 -2.82 15.76
CA TYR A 57 0.61 -2.45 15.76
C TYR A 57 0.94 -1.39 14.71
N ASP A 58 2.04 -0.67 14.91
CA ASP A 58 2.49 0.32 13.93
C ASP A 58 2.84 -0.35 12.59
N THR A 59 2.02 -0.06 11.58
CA THR A 59 2.19 -0.49 10.18
C THR A 59 2.58 0.67 9.25
N GLU A 60 2.68 1.90 9.75
CA GLU A 60 2.97 3.07 8.93
C GLU A 60 4.38 2.97 8.36
N TRP A 61 5.34 2.52 9.17
CA TRP A 61 6.73 2.34 8.75
C TRP A 61 6.86 1.45 7.51
N ALA A 62 6.04 0.40 7.39
CA ALA A 62 6.09 -0.58 6.30
C ALA A 62 5.68 -0.01 4.93
N ARG A 63 4.97 1.12 4.94
CA ARG A 63 4.50 1.85 3.75
C ARG A 63 5.45 2.96 3.30
N ARG A 64 6.48 3.27 4.10
CA ARG A 64 7.47 4.31 3.79
C ARG A 64 8.28 3.95 2.53
N PRO A 65 8.75 4.94 1.74
CA PRO A 65 9.54 4.67 0.54
C PRO A 65 10.80 3.81 0.81
N SER A 66 11.48 4.02 1.94
CA SER A 66 12.64 3.24 2.35
C SER A 66 12.31 1.76 2.56
N ALA A 67 11.21 1.45 3.26
CA ALA A 67 10.75 0.07 3.48
C ALA A 67 10.36 -0.61 2.15
N ARG A 68 9.75 0.14 1.22
CA ARG A 68 9.40 -0.37 -0.11
C ARG A 68 10.65 -0.71 -0.93
N ILE A 69 11.66 0.17 -0.91
CA ILE A 69 12.95 -0.08 -1.58
C ILE A 69 13.66 -1.29 -0.97
N ALA A 70 13.74 -1.37 0.36
CA ALA A 70 14.34 -2.50 1.05
C ALA A 70 13.66 -3.82 0.69
N ARG A 71 12.32 -3.85 0.68
CA ARG A 71 11.55 -5.03 0.23
C ARG A 71 11.89 -5.40 -1.20
N SER A 72 11.92 -4.44 -2.13
CA SER A 72 12.28 -4.71 -3.52
C SER A 72 13.71 -5.25 -3.65
N ALA A 73 14.68 -4.68 -2.92
CA ALA A 73 16.04 -5.16 -2.92
C ALA A 73 16.10 -6.62 -2.44
N ILE A 74 15.53 -6.94 -1.28
CA ILE A 74 15.50 -8.31 -0.74
C ILE A 74 14.84 -9.28 -1.71
N VAL A 75 13.70 -8.91 -2.30
CA VAL A 75 12.97 -9.79 -3.24
C VAL A 75 13.80 -10.06 -4.50
N GLU A 76 14.44 -9.05 -5.08
CA GLU A 76 15.19 -9.23 -6.33
C GLU A 76 16.58 -9.86 -6.11
N THR A 77 17.29 -9.50 -5.04
CA THR A 77 18.70 -9.91 -4.86
C THR A 77 18.87 -11.17 -4.03
N ILE A 78 17.90 -11.49 -3.16
CA ILE A 78 17.97 -12.68 -2.30
C ILE A 78 16.90 -13.69 -2.71
N LEU A 79 15.64 -13.28 -2.73
CA LEU A 79 14.53 -14.21 -2.84
C LEU A 79 14.40 -14.81 -4.25
N ARG A 80 14.48 -13.97 -5.30
CA ARG A 80 14.41 -14.41 -6.70
C ARG A 80 15.47 -15.44 -7.06
N PRO A 81 16.79 -15.23 -6.79
CA PRO A 81 17.78 -16.25 -7.11
C PRO A 81 17.59 -17.52 -6.29
N TRP A 82 17.25 -17.41 -5.00
CA TRP A 82 17.00 -18.56 -4.15
C TRP A 82 15.83 -19.42 -4.66
N ILE A 83 14.70 -18.80 -5.02
CA ILE A 83 13.55 -19.47 -5.64
C ILE A 83 13.90 -20.05 -7.00
N SER A 84 14.73 -19.37 -7.80
CA SER A 84 15.18 -19.90 -9.09
C SER A 84 15.98 -21.20 -8.95
N VAL A 85 16.72 -21.38 -7.86
CA VAL A 85 17.49 -22.60 -7.58
C VAL A 85 16.61 -23.71 -7.02
N ILE A 86 15.75 -23.38 -6.05
CA ILE A 86 14.97 -24.37 -5.31
C ILE A 86 13.73 -24.80 -6.08
N ALA A 87 12.91 -23.85 -6.52
CA ALA A 87 11.62 -24.12 -7.12
C ALA A 87 11.68 -24.23 -8.65
N LYS A 88 12.72 -23.64 -9.29
CA LYS A 88 12.88 -23.58 -10.76
C LYS A 88 11.54 -23.28 -11.47
N PRO A 89 10.90 -22.15 -11.14
CA PRO A 89 9.53 -21.91 -11.56
C PRO A 89 9.40 -21.79 -13.08
N ASP A 90 8.52 -22.59 -13.67
CA ASP A 90 7.99 -22.34 -15.00
C ASP A 90 6.85 -21.32 -14.91
N ARG A 91 6.87 -20.31 -15.79
CA ARG A 91 5.94 -19.17 -15.71
C ARG A 91 5.30 -18.93 -17.05
N GLN A 92 3.99 -19.12 -17.11
CA GLN A 92 3.19 -19.00 -18.32
C GLN A 92 2.12 -17.91 -18.14
N GLY A 93 1.59 -17.38 -19.25
CA GLY A 93 0.47 -16.43 -19.22
C GLY A 93 0.84 -14.98 -18.87
N TYR A 94 2.12 -14.59 -18.92
CA TYR A 94 2.53 -13.19 -18.74
C TYR A 94 1.84 -12.23 -19.70
N ASP A 95 1.54 -12.67 -20.93
CA ASP A 95 0.88 -11.85 -21.94
C ASP A 95 -0.56 -11.47 -21.55
N GLN A 96 -1.28 -12.40 -20.90
CA GLN A 96 -2.63 -12.13 -20.37
C GLN A 96 -2.58 -11.14 -19.21
N LEU A 97 -1.55 -11.23 -18.38
CA LEU A 97 -1.38 -10.29 -17.28
C LEU A 97 -0.98 -8.90 -17.81
N ARG A 98 -0.16 -8.84 -18.86
CA ARG A 98 0.27 -7.60 -19.52
C ARG A 98 -0.86 -6.87 -20.25
N SER A 99 -1.91 -7.58 -20.69
CA SER A 99 -3.07 -6.96 -21.32
C SER A 99 -4.00 -6.27 -20.33
N LEU A 100 -3.90 -6.55 -19.03
CA LEU A 100 -4.67 -5.86 -18.00
C LEU A 100 -4.17 -4.42 -17.82
N ASP A 101 -5.10 -3.49 -17.61
CA ASP A 101 -4.76 -2.10 -17.27
C ASP A 101 -4.02 -2.08 -15.91
N PRO A 102 -2.80 -1.52 -15.82
CA PRO A 102 -2.06 -1.40 -14.56
C PRO A 102 -2.79 -0.66 -13.44
N LYS A 103 -3.86 0.08 -13.75
CA LYS A 103 -4.71 0.77 -12.78
C LYS A 103 -5.81 -0.11 -12.18
N GLN A 104 -6.13 -1.24 -12.79
CA GLN A 104 -7.15 -2.16 -12.28
C GLN A 104 -6.64 -2.90 -11.04
N HIS A 105 -7.56 -3.16 -10.11
CA HIS A 105 -7.32 -4.05 -8.99
C HIS A 105 -7.46 -5.49 -9.46
N ALA A 106 -6.50 -6.34 -9.10
CA ALA A 106 -6.51 -7.76 -9.42
C ALA A 106 -6.43 -8.58 -8.14
N LEU A 107 -7.23 -9.65 -8.06
CA LEU A 107 -7.14 -10.66 -7.02
C LEU A 107 -6.46 -11.89 -7.62
N PHE A 108 -5.26 -12.22 -7.13
CA PHE A 108 -4.56 -13.44 -7.52
C PHE A 108 -5.00 -14.56 -6.58
N VAL A 109 -5.72 -15.54 -7.12
CA VAL A 109 -6.16 -16.71 -6.37
C VAL A 109 -5.20 -17.86 -6.70
N ALA A 110 -4.47 -18.33 -5.69
CA ALA A 110 -3.52 -19.43 -5.81
C ALA A 110 -3.95 -20.59 -4.90
N ASN A 111 -3.58 -21.81 -5.29
CA ASN A 111 -3.54 -22.93 -4.36
C ASN A 111 -2.47 -22.68 -3.27
N HIS A 112 -2.62 -23.35 -2.12
CA HIS A 112 -1.62 -23.29 -1.04
C HIS A 112 -1.10 -24.69 -0.72
N HIS A 113 0.16 -24.92 -1.04
CA HIS A 113 0.86 -26.19 -0.87
C HIS A 113 2.07 -26.07 0.06
N SER A 114 2.66 -24.88 0.22
CA SER A 114 3.89 -24.73 0.99
C SER A 114 4.15 -23.30 1.48
N HIS A 115 5.08 -23.17 2.43
CA HIS A 115 5.59 -21.85 2.84
C HIS A 115 6.35 -21.11 1.73
N LEU A 116 6.76 -21.81 0.66
CA LEU A 116 7.42 -21.19 -0.48
C LEU A 116 6.42 -20.50 -1.41
N ASP A 117 5.11 -20.70 -1.26
CA ASP A 117 4.14 -20.15 -2.20
C ASP A 117 4.14 -18.62 -2.18
N THR A 118 4.26 -18.01 -0.99
CA THR A 118 4.35 -16.56 -0.84
C THR A 118 5.58 -16.01 -1.56
N SER A 119 6.75 -16.62 -1.37
CA SER A 119 7.99 -16.19 -2.02
C SER A 119 7.99 -16.49 -3.52
N LEU A 120 7.35 -17.58 -3.93
CA LEU A 120 7.12 -17.95 -5.33
C LEU A 120 6.24 -16.91 -6.03
N LEU A 121 5.13 -16.48 -5.43
CA LEU A 121 4.26 -15.42 -5.96
C LEU A 121 4.97 -14.07 -6.00
N LEU A 122 5.64 -13.67 -4.91
CA LEU A 122 6.37 -12.40 -4.83
C LEU A 122 7.46 -12.29 -5.91
N THR A 123 8.11 -13.40 -6.25
CA THR A 123 9.15 -13.43 -7.29
C THR A 123 8.61 -13.71 -8.69
N SER A 124 7.38 -14.20 -8.86
CA SER A 124 6.81 -14.52 -10.17
C SER A 124 5.89 -13.44 -10.72
N ILE A 125 5.12 -12.74 -9.88
CA ILE A 125 4.21 -11.68 -10.34
C ILE A 125 5.01 -10.49 -10.87
N PRO A 126 4.71 -9.92 -12.06
CA PRO A 126 5.50 -8.85 -12.68
C PRO A 126 5.39 -7.50 -11.96
N LEU A 127 6.36 -6.62 -12.26
CA LEU A 127 6.59 -5.36 -11.53
C LEU A 127 5.38 -4.43 -11.38
N PRO A 128 4.45 -4.25 -12.35
CA PRO A 128 3.29 -3.36 -12.15
C PRO A 128 2.40 -3.74 -10.95
N TRP A 129 2.38 -5.02 -10.58
CA TRP A 129 1.58 -5.54 -9.48
C TRP A 129 2.42 -5.89 -8.24
N ARG A 130 3.63 -6.44 -8.42
CA ARG A 130 4.50 -6.93 -7.33
C ARG A 130 4.73 -5.92 -6.20
N HIS A 131 4.95 -4.64 -6.53
CA HIS A 131 5.27 -3.59 -5.55
C HIS A 131 4.05 -3.07 -4.75
N LYS A 132 2.85 -3.54 -5.11
CA LYS A 132 1.58 -3.27 -4.42
C LYS A 132 0.92 -4.55 -3.90
N LEU A 133 1.56 -5.70 -4.10
CA LEU A 133 1.04 -7.00 -3.74
C LEU A 133 1.00 -7.15 -2.22
N VAL A 134 -0.10 -7.68 -1.73
CA VAL A 134 -0.30 -8.13 -0.36
C VAL A 134 -0.72 -9.60 -0.46
N VAL A 135 -0.09 -10.47 0.32
CA VAL A 135 -0.37 -11.91 0.41
C VAL A 135 -0.90 -12.21 1.80
#